data_AF-Q0FN04-F1
#
_entry.id   AF-Q0FN04-F1
#
_cell.length_a   1.000
_cell.length_b   1.000
_cell.length_c   1.000
_cell.angle_alpha   90.00
_cell.angle_beta   90.00
_cell.angle_gamma   90.00
#
_symmetry.space_group_name_H-M   'P 1'
#
loop_
_entity.id
_entity.type
_entity.pdbx_description
1 polymer ?
#
loop_
_entity_poly.entity_id
_entity_poly.type
_entity_poly.pdbx_seq_one_letter_code
_entity_poly.pdbx_strand_id
1 'polypeptide(L)' 'LGGQRPHHRRQGQHQLTCGKASIVMKKDGSITIKGKDISIDGSGKITAKASSDMTLKGSKINQN' A
#
# COMPACT_ATOMS: atom_id res chain seq x y z
N LEU A 1 28.86 16.18 20.15
CA LEU A 1 28.75 14.71 20.11
C LEU A 1 27.29 14.37 20.41
N GLY A 2 26.38 14.25 19.44
CA GLY A 2 26.40 13.32 18.31
C GLY A 2 25.38 12.21 18.61
N GLY A 3 24.17 12.32 18.06
CA GLY A 3 23.14 11.29 18.20
C GLY A 3 21.74 11.78 17.83
N GLN A 4 21.43 11.85 16.54
CA GLN A 4 20.04 11.93 16.10
C GLN A 4 19.32 10.68 16.63
N ARG A 5 18.38 10.86 17.57
CA ARG A 5 17.55 9.78 18.09
C ARG A 5 16.66 9.28 16.93
N PRO A 6 16.56 7.97 16.66
CA PRO A 6 15.71 7.49 15.59
C PRO A 6 14.24 7.76 15.92
N HIS A 7 13.63 8.73 15.23
CA HIS A 7 12.22 9.12 15.34
C HIS A 7 11.22 8.01 14.92
N HIS A 8 11.70 6.80 14.60
CA HIS A 8 10.88 5.70 14.08
C HIS A 8 10.19 4.84 15.16
N ARG A 9 10.50 4.98 16.45
CA ARG A 9 9.92 4.13 17.51
C ARG A 9 8.51 4.52 17.98
N ARG A 10 7.94 5.64 17.51
CA ARG A 10 6.62 6.14 17.98
C ARG A 10 5.55 6.32 16.89
N GLN A 11 5.86 6.06 15.62
CA GLN A 11 4.89 6.29 14.54
C GLN A 11 3.92 5.09 14.47
N GLY A 12 2.62 5.35 14.66
CA GLY A 12 1.57 4.32 14.53
C GLY A 12 1.32 3.89 13.09
N GLN A 13 1.68 4.76 12.14
CA GLN A 13 1.68 4.51 10.71
C GLN A 13 2.67 5.44 10.02
N HIS A 14 3.15 5.04 8.84
CA HIS A 14 3.79 5.93 7.89
C HIS A 14 2.84 6.17 6.73
N GLN A 15 2.77 7.40 6.22
CA GLN A 15 1.86 7.73 5.12
C GLN A 15 2.49 8.72 4.14
N LEU A 16 2.16 8.53 2.86
CA LEU A 16 2.41 9.50 1.79
C LEU A 16 1.04 9.97 1.29
N THR A 17 0.83 11.29 1.24
CA THR A 17 -0.46 11.88 0.83
C THR A 17 -0.22 12.99 -0.18
N CYS A 18 -1.02 13.02 -1.24
CA CYS A 18 -1.04 14.10 -2.22
C CYS A 18 -2.47 14.28 -2.73
N GLY A 19 -3.08 15.43 -2.42
CA GLY A 19 -4.49 15.68 -2.71
C GLY A 19 -5.40 14.60 -2.10
N LYS A 20 -6.17 13.91 -2.96
CA LYS A 20 -7.07 12.80 -2.56
C LYS A 20 -6.40 11.42 -2.56
N ALA A 21 -5.14 11.31 -2.99
CA ALA A 21 -4.41 10.05 -3.05
C ALA A 21 -3.60 9.82 -1.77
N SER A 22 -3.51 8.56 -1.33
CA SER A 22 -2.74 8.20 -0.15
C SER A 22 -2.18 6.77 -0.22
N ILE A 23 -0.98 6.59 0.32
CA ILE A 23 -0.41 5.28 0.65
C ILE A 23 -0.16 5.28 2.17
N VAL A 24 -0.75 4.34 2.89
CA VAL A 24 -0.63 4.24 4.36
C VAL A 24 -0.13 2.85 4.73
N MET A 25 0.89 2.80 5.57
CA MET A 25 1.41 1.58 6.19
C MET A 25 1.27 1.69 7.70
N LYS A 26 0.44 0.84 8.30
CA LYS A 26 0.20 0.80 9.73
C LYS A 26 1.17 -0.13 10.46
N LYS A 27 1.35 0.10 11.76
CA LYS A 27 2.15 -0.78 12.63
C LYS A 27 1.58 -2.20 12.74
N ASP A 28 0.27 -2.37 12.53
CA ASP A 28 -0.40 -3.69 12.50
C ASP A 28 -0.10 -4.50 11.23
N GLY A 29 0.67 -3.96 10.29
CA GLY A 29 1.02 -4.60 9.01
C GLY A 29 0.05 -4.31 7.87
N SER A 30 -1.06 -3.62 8.12
CA SER A 30 -2.02 -3.24 7.08
C SER A 30 -1.45 -2.16 6.17
N ILE A 31 -1.58 -2.38 4.86
CA ILE A 31 -1.24 -1.40 3.83
C ILE A 31 -2.52 -1.00 3.10
N THR A 32 -2.69 0.28 2.83
CA THR A 32 -3.82 0.80 2.05
C THR A 32 -3.32 1.80 1.01
N ILE A 33 -3.73 1.57 -0.25
CA ILE A 33 -3.45 2.46 -1.38
C ILE A 33 -4.80 2.99 -1.88
N LYS A 34 -4.96 4.31 -1.93
CA LYS A 34 -6.17 4.98 -2.44
C LYS A 34 -5.79 6.02 -3.48
N GLY A 35 -6.58 6.07 -4.54
CA GLY A 35 -6.46 7.04 -5.63
C GLY A 35 -7.71 6.98 -6.51
N LYS A 36 -7.87 7.96 -7.40
CA LYS A 36 -8.90 7.93 -8.45
C LYS A 36 -8.61 6.78 -9.43
N ASP A 37 -7.36 6.73 -9.90
CA ASP A 37 -6.82 5.73 -10.80
C ASP A 37 -5.57 5.12 -10.15
N ILE A 38 -5.39 3.79 -10.25
CA ILE A 38 -4.22 3.06 -9.75
C ILE A 38 -3.75 2.11 -10.86
N SER A 39 -2.57 2.37 -11.44
CA SER A 39 -1.91 1.47 -12.39
C SER A 39 -0.81 0.69 -11.70
N ILE A 40 -0.68 -0.60 -12.04
CA ILE A 40 0.42 -1.46 -11.58
C ILE A 40 0.98 -2.16 -12.82
N ASP A 41 2.10 -1.64 -13.32
CA ASP A 41 2.76 -2.13 -14.52
C ASP A 41 4.04 -2.89 -14.16
N GLY A 42 4.20 -4.10 -14.68
CA GLY A 42 5.36 -4.94 -14.44
C GLY A 42 5.76 -5.69 -15.71
N SER A 43 7.01 -5.56 -16.15
CA SER A 43 7.52 -6.19 -17.37
C SER A 43 7.81 -7.69 -17.23
N GLY A 44 8.01 -8.17 -16.00
CA GLY A 44 8.23 -9.57 -15.67
C GLY A 44 6.96 -10.23 -15.15
N LYS A 45 6.94 -10.54 -13.84
CA LYS A 45 5.83 -11.23 -13.17
C LYS A 45 5.32 -10.41 -12.00
N ILE A 46 4.00 -10.22 -11.93
CA ILE A 46 3.30 -9.70 -10.74
C ILE A 46 2.61 -10.90 -10.07
N THR A 47 2.75 -11.03 -8.75
CA THR A 47 2.12 -12.13 -7.97
C THR A 47 1.31 -11.54 -6.83
N ALA A 48 0.03 -11.87 -6.77
CA ALA A 48 -0.85 -11.56 -5.65
C ALA A 48 -1.33 -12.87 -5.00
N LYS A 49 -1.06 -13.04 -3.70
CA LYS A 49 -1.42 -14.23 -2.93
C LYS A 49 -2.10 -13.83 -1.63
N ALA A 50 -3.11 -14.57 -1.23
CA ALA A 50 -3.75 -14.47 0.08
C ALA A 50 -3.78 -15.87 0.72
N SER A 51 -3.52 -15.95 2.03
CA SER A 51 -3.62 -17.20 2.80
C SER A 51 -5.08 -17.60 3.09
N SER A 52 -5.99 -16.64 2.98
CA SER A 52 -7.43 -16.80 3.15
C SER A 52 -8.10 -16.20 1.89
N ASP A 53 -9.10 -15.34 2.05
CA ASP A 53 -9.86 -14.84 0.91
C ASP A 53 -9.21 -13.64 0.21
N MET A 54 -9.41 -13.57 -1.10
CA MET A 54 -9.16 -12.39 -1.91
C MET A 54 -10.49 -11.85 -2.43
N THR A 55 -10.83 -10.60 -2.11
CA THR A 55 -12.01 -9.91 -2.65
C THR A 55 -11.59 -8.92 -3.72
N LEU A 56 -11.99 -9.15 -4.97
CA LEU A 56 -11.81 -8.24 -6.09
C LEU A 56 -13.17 -7.74 -6.59
N LYS A 57 -13.38 -6.43 -6.56
CA LYS A 57 -14.64 -5.80 -7.01
C LYS A 57 -14.35 -4.80 -8.12
N GLY A 58 -14.95 -5.01 -9.28
CA GLY A 58 -14.95 -4.08 -10.41
C GLY A 58 -16.22 -4.27 -11.22
N SER A 59 -16.71 -3.23 -11.87
CA SER A 59 -17.84 -3.34 -12.81
C SER A 59 -17.50 -4.22 -14.02
N LYS A 60 -16.20 -4.32 -14.35
CA LYS A 60 -15.64 -5.24 -15.35
C LYS A 60 -14.25 -5.67 -14.90
N ILE A 61 -13.95 -6.97 -14.99
CA ILE A 61 -12.64 -7.55 -14.72
C ILE A 61 -12.22 -8.33 -15.96
N ASN A 62 -11.10 -7.96 -16.58
CA ASN A 62 -10.54 -8.67 -17.73
C ASN A 62 -9.32 -9.49 -17.28
N GLN A 63 -9.38 -10.82 -17.41
CA GLN A 63 -8.31 -11.75 -17.07
C GLN A 63 -8.01 -12.59 -18.30
N ASN A 64 -7.01 -12.17 -19.10
CA ASN A 64 -6.63 -12.80 -20.36
C ASN A 64 -5.16 -13.21 -20.33
#